data_AF-A0A958F3V7-F1
#
_entry.id   AF-A0A958F3V7-F1
#
_cell.length_a   1.000
_cell.length_b   1.000
_cell.length_c   1.000
_cell.angle_alpha   90.00
_cell.angle_beta   90.00
_cell.angle_gamma   90.00
#
_symmetry.space_group_name_H-M   'P 1'
#
loop_
_entity.id
_entity.type
_entity.pdbx_description
1 polymer ?
#
loop_
_entity_poly.entity_id
_entity_poly.type
_entity_poly.pdbx_seq_one_letter_code
_entity_poly.pdbx_strand_id
1 'polypeptide(L)'
;DLQARIQVALFNILQEGDIQIRGFKLRIPLDIKFVFTANPEDYTNRGSIVTPLKDRIESQILTHYPKTVQIAQKITEQESDIALSQQSMVRVSPIAQELLEQIAFEARHSEYVDSRSGVSARLTIAGYENLISAAERRALLFGEERTFVRVADFWGVIPAITGKIELVYEGEQEGPLKVAHILIGKATRTVFAKYFPNPEQFKKEQEFNPYQKIVSWFGEGNHIDILNDISEENYRKQLLKVPGLRELVKNYYPEAEAHEQQFLMEFALHGLAEYSFLSKQLVDSGLQFRDLLSSMFGGQDDREDDEFSDRDFYG
;
A
#
# COMPACT_ATOMS: atom_id res chain seq x y z
N ASP A 1 22.81 4.25 19.40
CA ASP A 1 24.11 3.61 19.65
C ASP A 1 24.25 3.18 21.10
N LEU A 2 24.62 1.92 21.37
CA LEU A 2 24.69 1.38 22.73
C LEU A 2 25.99 1.82 23.40
N GLN A 3 25.91 2.76 24.34
CA GLN A 3 27.08 3.32 25.02
C GLN A 3 27.95 2.21 25.66
N ALA A 4 29.28 2.32 25.56
CA ALA A 4 30.23 1.32 26.06
C ALA A 4 29.97 0.91 27.52
N ARG A 5 29.54 1.84 28.39
CA ARG A 5 29.16 1.55 29.78
C ARG A 5 28.02 0.53 29.91
N ILE A 6 27.07 0.55 28.98
CA ILE A 6 25.92 -0.37 28.96
C ILE A 6 26.38 -1.73 28.44
N GLN A 7 27.26 -1.77 27.44
CA GLN A 7 27.84 -3.03 26.93
C GLN A 7 28.65 -3.77 28.01
N VAL A 8 29.41 -3.04 28.83
CA VAL A 8 30.16 -3.62 29.96
C VAL A 8 29.23 -4.11 31.07
N ALA A 9 28.16 -3.37 31.37
CA ALA A 9 27.17 -3.83 32.35
C ALA A 9 26.47 -5.12 31.90
N LEU A 10 26.10 -5.22 30.62
CA LEU A 10 25.51 -6.44 30.04
C LEU A 10 26.49 -7.62 30.10
N PHE A 11 27.77 -7.38 29.83
CA PHE A 11 28.82 -8.39 29.94
C PHE A 11 28.94 -8.94 31.37
N ASN A 12 28.92 -8.07 32.39
CA ASN A 12 29.00 -8.50 33.79
C ASN A 12 27.80 -9.37 34.17
N ILE A 13 26.60 -9.06 33.69
CA ILE A 13 25.40 -9.89 33.93
C ILE A 13 25.55 -11.26 33.26
N LEU A 14 26.01 -11.30 32.01
CA LEU A 14 26.20 -12.54 31.25
C LEU A 14 27.31 -13.44 31.80
N GLN A 15 28.36 -12.85 32.40
CA GLN A 15 29.55 -13.60 32.83
C GLN A 15 29.60 -13.86 34.34
N GLU A 16 29.26 -12.86 35.16
CA GLU A 16 29.40 -12.93 36.62
C GLU A 16 28.06 -13.03 37.37
N GLY A 17 26.93 -12.83 36.69
CA GLY A 17 25.59 -12.86 37.29
C GLY A 17 25.37 -11.79 38.36
N ASP A 18 26.16 -10.71 38.33
CA ASP A 18 26.06 -9.61 39.27
C ASP A 18 25.60 -8.30 38.59
N ILE A 19 24.80 -7.54 39.33
CA ILE A 19 24.28 -6.24 38.91
C ILE A 19 24.78 -5.20 39.90
N GLN A 20 25.25 -4.06 39.40
CA GLN A 20 25.58 -2.91 40.23
C GLN A 20 24.43 -1.89 40.25
N ILE A 21 23.81 -1.68 41.41
CA ILE A 21 22.74 -0.70 41.61
C ILE A 21 23.24 0.38 42.57
N ARG A 22 23.41 1.62 42.08
CA ARG A 22 23.86 2.77 42.87
C ARG A 22 25.13 2.49 43.71
N GLY A 23 26.07 1.73 43.15
CA GLY A 23 27.33 1.38 43.81
C GLY A 23 27.32 0.06 44.56
N PHE A 24 26.15 -0.52 44.87
CA PHE A 24 26.05 -1.82 45.52
C PHE A 24 26.14 -2.95 44.50
N LYS A 25 27.06 -3.90 44.71
CA LYS A 25 27.12 -5.15 43.94
C LYS A 25 26.10 -6.13 44.53
N LEU A 26 25.13 -6.52 43.72
CA LEU A 26 24.13 -7.53 44.06
C LEU A 26 24.37 -8.75 43.17
N ARG A 27 24.61 -9.92 43.78
CA ARG A 27 24.55 -11.20 43.06
C ARG A 27 23.15 -11.76 43.20
N ILE A 28 22.48 -11.90 42.07
CA ILE A 28 21.15 -12.50 42.00
C ILE A 28 21.31 -13.74 41.09
N PRO A 29 20.82 -14.92 41.48
CA PRO A 29 20.77 -16.06 40.59
C PRO A 29 19.76 -15.77 39.48
N LEU A 30 20.25 -15.23 38.37
CA LEU A 30 19.46 -14.82 37.21
C LEU A 30 19.50 -15.93 36.16
N ASP A 31 18.34 -16.50 35.83
CA ASP A 31 18.14 -17.35 34.66
C ASP A 31 17.51 -16.48 33.56
N ILE A 32 18.37 -15.84 32.74
CA ILE A 32 17.96 -14.85 31.74
C ILE A 32 18.45 -15.28 30.36
N LYS A 33 17.54 -15.20 29.38
CA LYS A 33 17.90 -15.23 27.95
C LYS A 33 17.96 -13.82 27.41
N PHE A 34 19.07 -13.50 26.74
CA PHE A 34 19.22 -12.23 26.04
C PHE A 34 18.90 -12.40 24.56
N VAL A 35 18.02 -11.54 24.04
CA VAL A 35 17.72 -11.43 22.61
C VAL A 35 18.07 -10.02 22.18
N PHE A 36 18.96 -9.93 21.19
CA PHE A 36 19.39 -8.66 20.60
C PHE A 36 18.89 -8.59 19.16
N THR A 37 18.39 -7.42 18.77
CA THR A 37 17.95 -7.13 17.40
C THR A 37 18.69 -5.91 16.89
N ALA A 38 19.10 -5.92 15.63
CA ALA A 38 19.75 -4.77 15.03
C ALA A 38 19.66 -4.82 13.49
N ASN A 39 19.73 -3.64 12.86
CA ASN A 39 19.89 -3.52 11.42
C ASN A 39 21.39 -3.59 11.06
N PRO A 40 21.85 -4.53 10.21
CA PRO A 40 23.26 -4.67 9.83
C PRO A 40 23.92 -3.39 9.28
N GLU A 41 23.16 -2.51 8.62
CA GLU A 41 23.69 -1.27 8.03
C GLU A 41 24.08 -0.22 9.08
N ASP A 42 23.38 -0.19 10.22
CA ASP A 42 23.63 0.76 11.32
C ASP A 42 24.95 0.50 12.04
N TYR A 43 25.58 -0.65 11.81
CA TYR A 43 26.84 -1.04 12.43
C TYR A 43 28.06 -0.31 11.86
N THR A 44 27.92 0.36 10.72
CA THR A 44 29.08 0.86 9.95
C THR A 44 29.71 2.12 10.53
N ASN A 45 29.02 2.90 11.36
CA ASN A 45 29.47 4.28 11.64
C ASN A 45 29.97 4.61 13.06
N ARG A 46 29.77 3.80 14.12
CA ARG A 46 30.37 4.12 15.44
C ARG A 46 30.26 3.13 16.62
N GLY A 47 29.74 1.92 16.43
CA GLY A 47 29.56 0.98 17.54
C GLY A 47 29.62 -0.48 17.12
N SER A 48 30.81 -1.01 16.85
CA SER A 48 30.98 -2.46 16.80
C SER A 48 30.65 -3.03 18.19
N ILE A 49 29.83 -4.08 18.22
CA ILE A 49 29.67 -4.90 19.43
C ILE A 49 31.08 -5.29 19.89
N VAL A 50 31.42 -4.94 21.13
CA VAL A 50 32.75 -5.28 21.65
C VAL A 50 32.95 -6.79 21.58
N THR A 51 34.12 -7.22 21.12
CA THR A 51 34.44 -8.65 20.93
C THR A 51 34.03 -9.55 22.10
N PRO A 52 34.22 -9.15 23.38
CA PRO A 52 33.79 -9.96 24.52
C PRO A 52 32.28 -10.24 24.58
N LEU A 53 31.44 -9.32 24.10
CA LEU A 53 29.99 -9.50 24.04
C LEU A 53 29.61 -10.37 22.84
N LYS A 54 30.30 -10.19 21.70
CA LYS A 54 30.11 -11.02 20.49
C LYS A 54 30.40 -12.50 20.76
N ASP A 55 31.46 -12.80 21.50
CA ASP A 55 31.87 -14.18 21.85
C ASP A 55 30.91 -14.87 22.84
N ARG A 56 29.90 -14.16 23.35
CA ARG A 56 28.85 -14.68 24.23
C ARG A 56 27.50 -14.80 23.54
N ILE A 57 27.39 -14.38 22.28
CA ILE A 57 26.20 -14.60 21.46
C ILE A 57 26.31 -15.99 20.82
N GLU A 58 25.52 -16.93 21.34
CA GLU A 58 25.58 -18.34 20.93
C GLU A 58 24.91 -18.61 19.57
N SER A 59 23.92 -17.78 19.20
CA SER A 59 23.15 -17.96 17.98
C SER A 59 22.86 -16.62 17.32
N GLN A 60 22.98 -16.59 15.99
CA GLN A 60 22.61 -15.47 15.16
C GLN A 60 21.52 -15.91 14.19
N ILE A 61 20.40 -15.18 14.20
CA ILE A 61 19.30 -15.40 13.26
C ILE A 61 19.29 -14.22 12.30
N LEU A 62 19.42 -14.51 11.00
CA LEU A 62 19.27 -13.51 9.95
C LEU A 62 17.80 -13.45 9.55
N THR A 63 17.17 -12.31 9.80
CA THR A 63 15.80 -12.04 9.40
C THR A 63 15.73 -11.47 8.00
N HIS A 64 14.61 -11.67 7.31
CA HIS A 64 14.35 -11.09 6.00
C HIS A 64 12.89 -10.67 5.89
N TYR A 65 12.60 -9.73 4.98
CA TYR A 65 11.23 -9.40 4.62
C TYR A 65 10.52 -10.60 3.95
N PRO A 66 9.17 -10.68 4.02
CA PRO A 66 8.42 -11.73 3.35
C PRO A 66 8.82 -11.86 1.87
N LYS A 67 9.13 -13.09 1.44
CA LYS A 67 9.63 -13.37 0.08
C LYS A 67 8.53 -13.42 -0.98
N THR A 68 7.28 -13.62 -0.55
CA THR A 68 6.13 -13.77 -1.44
C THR A 68 4.96 -12.96 -0.88
N VAL A 69 4.10 -12.50 -1.77
CA VAL A 69 2.89 -11.76 -1.40
C VAL A 69 1.98 -12.61 -0.51
N GLN A 70 1.86 -13.91 -0.76
CA GLN A 70 1.01 -14.81 0.02
C GLN A 70 1.47 -14.95 1.48
N ILE A 71 2.79 -14.95 1.73
CA ILE A 71 3.31 -14.94 3.10
C ILE A 71 3.04 -13.59 3.76
N ALA A 72 3.21 -12.49 3.01
CA ALA A 72 2.98 -11.15 3.52
C ALA A 72 1.51 -10.92 3.89
N GLN A 73 0.57 -11.37 3.06
CA GLN A 73 -0.88 -11.34 3.34
C GLN A 73 -1.22 -12.03 4.66
N LYS A 74 -0.69 -13.25 4.88
CA LYS A 74 -0.93 -13.98 6.13
C LYS A 74 -0.42 -13.23 7.37
N ILE A 75 0.71 -12.53 7.24
CA ILE A 75 1.26 -11.73 8.33
C ILE A 75 0.33 -10.54 8.59
N THR A 76 -0.08 -9.81 7.56
CA THR A 76 -0.99 -8.67 7.70
C THR A 76 -2.34 -9.09 8.30
N GLU A 77 -2.94 -10.18 7.81
CA GLU A 77 -4.19 -10.73 8.37
C GLU A 77 -4.05 -11.13 9.85
N GLN A 78 -2.89 -11.66 10.25
CA GLN A 78 -2.63 -12.08 11.62
C GLN A 78 -2.36 -10.90 12.56
N GLU A 79 -1.65 -9.88 12.08
CA GLU A 79 -1.08 -8.81 12.91
C GLU A 79 -1.89 -7.51 12.89
N SER A 80 -2.83 -7.32 11.95
CA SER A 80 -3.72 -6.17 11.92
C SER A 80 -4.75 -6.19 13.05
N ASP A 81 -4.91 -5.06 13.73
CA ASP A 81 -5.86 -4.91 14.83
C ASP A 81 -7.20 -4.35 14.31
N ILE A 82 -8.03 -5.24 13.77
CA ILE A 82 -9.35 -4.88 13.22
C ILE A 82 -10.44 -5.18 14.25
N ALA A 83 -11.23 -4.15 14.61
CA ALA A 83 -12.31 -4.30 15.57
C ALA A 83 -13.40 -5.28 15.07
N LEU A 84 -14.03 -6.03 15.98
CA LEU A 84 -15.09 -6.98 15.61
C LEU A 84 -16.27 -6.33 14.87
N SER A 85 -16.61 -5.08 15.22
CA SER A 85 -17.62 -4.30 14.50
C SER A 85 -17.23 -4.08 13.04
N GLN A 86 -15.98 -3.67 12.80
CA GLN A 86 -15.42 -3.47 11.45
C GLN A 86 -15.40 -4.78 10.66
N GLN A 87 -14.99 -5.90 11.26
CA GLN A 87 -15.00 -7.22 10.60
C GLN A 87 -16.41 -7.65 10.17
N SER A 88 -17.44 -7.27 10.94
CA SER A 88 -18.84 -7.59 10.63
C SER A 88 -19.46 -6.67 9.56
N MET A 89 -18.91 -5.45 9.40
CA MET A 89 -19.41 -4.39 8.54
C MET A 89 -18.70 -4.34 7.19
N VAL A 90 -17.37 -4.48 7.17
CA VAL A 90 -16.51 -4.28 6.00
C VAL A 90 -16.07 -5.62 5.45
N ARG A 91 -16.36 -5.87 4.17
CA ARG A 91 -15.82 -7.00 3.42
C ARG A 91 -14.69 -6.56 2.50
N VAL A 92 -13.59 -7.30 2.48
CA VAL A 92 -12.42 -7.01 1.66
C VAL A 92 -12.24 -8.10 0.60
N SER A 93 -11.99 -7.71 -0.66
CA SER A 93 -11.66 -8.65 -1.72
C SER A 93 -10.25 -9.23 -1.52
N PRO A 94 -10.00 -10.51 -1.85
CA PRO A 94 -8.65 -11.06 -1.93
C PRO A 94 -7.72 -10.25 -2.86
N ILE A 95 -8.26 -9.65 -3.91
CA ILE A 95 -7.52 -8.78 -4.84
C ILE A 95 -7.06 -7.50 -4.12
N ALA A 96 -7.90 -6.91 -3.27
CA ALA A 96 -7.54 -5.72 -2.50
C ALA A 96 -6.44 -6.05 -1.47
N GLN A 97 -6.52 -7.20 -0.79
CA GLN A 97 -5.44 -7.65 0.08
C GLN A 97 -4.13 -7.87 -0.71
N GLU A 98 -4.20 -8.49 -1.89
CA GLU A 98 -3.02 -8.68 -2.74
C GLU A 98 -2.44 -7.36 -3.23
N LEU A 99 -3.31 -6.41 -3.61
CA LEU A 99 -2.91 -5.07 -4.04
C LEU A 99 -2.16 -4.33 -2.94
N LEU A 100 -2.67 -4.37 -1.70
CA LEU A 100 -2.02 -3.75 -0.56
C LEU A 100 -0.62 -4.30 -0.32
N GLU A 101 -0.46 -5.62 -0.35
CA GLU A 101 0.86 -6.23 -0.22
C GLU A 101 1.77 -5.90 -1.40
N GLN A 102 1.22 -5.88 -2.62
CA GLN A 102 1.98 -5.55 -3.81
C GLN A 102 2.56 -4.13 -3.72
N ILE A 103 1.86 -3.16 -3.09
CA ILE A 103 2.41 -1.81 -2.84
C ILE A 103 3.74 -1.88 -2.07
N ALA A 104 3.81 -2.69 -1.01
CA ALA A 104 5.06 -2.84 -0.26
C ALA A 104 6.16 -3.49 -1.09
N PHE A 105 5.82 -4.43 -1.97
CA PHE A 105 6.79 -5.05 -2.88
C PHE A 105 7.30 -4.06 -3.93
N GLU A 106 6.44 -3.24 -4.53
CA GLU A 106 6.85 -2.17 -5.45
C GLU A 106 7.72 -1.14 -4.74
N ALA A 107 7.36 -0.76 -3.51
CA ALA A 107 8.13 0.19 -2.71
C ALA A 107 9.57 -0.28 -2.45
N ARG A 108 9.78 -1.58 -2.17
CA ARG A 108 11.14 -2.14 -1.97
C ARG A 108 12.04 -2.08 -3.21
N HIS A 109 11.45 -2.00 -4.41
CA HIS A 109 12.17 -1.93 -5.67
C HIS A 109 12.09 -0.53 -6.31
N SER A 110 11.50 0.43 -5.61
CA SER A 110 11.29 1.77 -6.13
C SER A 110 12.56 2.60 -6.00
N GLU A 111 12.89 3.35 -7.05
CA GLU A 111 13.98 4.33 -7.05
C GLU A 111 13.72 5.52 -6.12
N TYR A 112 12.45 5.77 -5.76
CA TYR A 112 12.05 6.86 -4.86
C TYR A 112 12.16 6.52 -3.38
N VAL A 113 12.43 5.26 -3.03
CA VAL A 113 12.38 4.75 -1.65
C VAL A 113 13.77 4.35 -1.19
N ASP A 114 14.13 4.72 0.05
CA ASP A 114 15.41 4.33 0.62
C ASP A 114 15.43 2.83 0.96
N SER A 115 16.13 2.07 0.12
CA SER A 115 16.37 0.63 0.32
C SER A 115 17.09 0.29 1.64
N ARG A 116 17.87 1.21 2.23
CA ARG A 116 18.60 0.99 3.48
C ARG A 116 17.69 1.04 4.70
N SER A 117 16.76 1.98 4.70
CA SER A 117 15.69 2.07 5.70
C SER A 117 14.69 0.91 5.56
N GLY A 118 14.46 0.47 4.33
CA GLY A 118 13.66 -0.70 3.99
C GLY A 118 12.16 -0.50 4.19
N VAL A 119 11.34 -1.40 3.63
CA VAL A 119 9.88 -1.34 3.71
C VAL A 119 9.35 -2.51 4.53
N SER A 120 9.01 -2.21 5.79
CA SER A 120 8.56 -3.20 6.77
C SER A 120 7.10 -3.64 6.57
N ALA A 121 6.73 -4.76 7.19
CA ALA A 121 5.34 -5.22 7.26
C ALA A 121 4.41 -4.22 7.98
N ARG A 122 4.95 -3.26 8.74
CA ARG A 122 4.13 -2.23 9.40
C ARG A 122 3.42 -1.32 8.40
N LEU A 123 3.95 -1.19 7.18
CA LEU A 123 3.27 -0.43 6.13
C LEU A 123 1.94 -1.10 5.76
N THR A 124 1.94 -2.41 5.53
CA THR A 124 0.76 -3.13 5.07
C THR A 124 -0.21 -3.40 6.22
N ILE A 125 0.29 -3.63 7.44
CA ILE A 125 -0.56 -3.71 8.65
C ILE A 125 -1.36 -2.42 8.85
N ALA A 126 -0.67 -1.26 8.91
CA ALA A 126 -1.34 0.03 9.07
C ALA A 126 -2.18 0.40 7.83
N GLY A 127 -1.71 0.02 6.64
CA GLY A 127 -2.47 0.22 5.40
C GLY A 127 -3.77 -0.57 5.38
N TYR A 128 -3.79 -1.79 5.91
CA TYR A 128 -4.99 -2.64 5.97
C TYR A 128 -6.02 -2.08 6.95
N GLU A 129 -5.55 -1.66 8.13
CA GLU A 129 -6.36 -0.97 9.14
C GLU A 129 -6.99 0.31 8.57
N ASN A 130 -6.20 1.12 7.85
CA ASN A 130 -6.70 2.33 7.23
C ASN A 130 -7.66 2.05 6.06
N LEU A 131 -7.41 1.01 5.25
CA LEU A 131 -8.29 0.62 4.15
C LEU A 131 -9.68 0.23 4.67
N ILE A 132 -9.72 -0.54 5.75
CA ILE A 132 -10.98 -0.91 6.42
C ILE A 132 -11.65 0.33 7.02
N SER A 133 -10.88 1.21 7.67
CA SER A 133 -11.40 2.45 8.25
C SER A 133 -11.98 3.40 7.19
N ALA A 134 -11.36 3.48 6.00
CA ALA A 134 -11.87 4.28 4.89
C ALA A 134 -13.22 3.75 4.38
N ALA A 135 -13.32 2.44 4.18
CA ALA A 135 -14.56 1.79 3.78
C ALA A 135 -15.66 1.93 4.85
N GLU A 136 -15.32 1.75 6.13
CA GLU A 136 -16.24 1.95 7.26
C GLU A 136 -16.74 3.40 7.31
N ARG A 137 -15.85 4.39 7.25
CA ARG A 137 -16.22 5.81 7.24
C ARG A 137 -17.22 6.10 6.13
N ARG A 138 -16.96 5.61 4.91
CA ARG A 138 -17.86 5.75 3.77
C ARG A 138 -19.24 5.13 4.04
N ALA A 139 -19.29 3.93 4.61
CA ALA A 139 -20.54 3.27 4.95
C ALA A 139 -21.35 4.08 5.99
N LEU A 140 -20.68 4.58 7.03
CA LEU A 140 -21.30 5.37 8.09
C LEU A 140 -21.85 6.70 7.57
N LEU A 141 -21.15 7.38 6.67
CA LEU A 141 -21.62 8.64 6.05
C LEU A 141 -22.95 8.48 5.33
N PHE A 142 -23.19 7.32 4.71
CA PHE A 142 -24.43 7.02 3.99
C PHE A 142 -25.42 6.14 4.76
N GLY A 143 -25.14 5.82 6.04
CA GLY A 143 -26.00 5.00 6.88
C GLY A 143 -26.12 3.54 6.43
N GLU A 144 -25.09 3.01 5.77
CA GLU A 144 -25.02 1.63 5.28
C GLU A 144 -24.58 0.69 6.43
N GLU A 145 -25.30 -0.42 6.65
CA GLU A 145 -24.95 -1.40 7.71
C GLU A 145 -23.75 -2.29 7.34
N ARG A 146 -23.49 -2.46 6.05
CA ARG A 146 -22.39 -3.27 5.50
C ARG A 146 -21.87 -2.64 4.24
N THR A 147 -20.58 -2.82 3.98
CA THR A 147 -19.89 -2.27 2.83
C THR A 147 -18.84 -3.23 2.31
N PHE A 148 -18.49 -3.06 1.05
CA PHE A 148 -17.38 -3.76 0.40
C PHE A 148 -16.28 -2.74 0.11
N VAL A 149 -15.01 -3.09 0.34
CA VAL A 149 -13.86 -2.26 0.00
C VAL A 149 -13.84 -2.00 -1.50
N ARG A 150 -13.65 -0.74 -1.87
CA ARG A 150 -13.51 -0.24 -3.24
C ARG A 150 -12.04 0.04 -3.55
N VAL A 151 -11.67 0.14 -4.83
CA VAL A 151 -10.30 0.54 -5.18
C VAL A 151 -10.06 2.00 -4.78
N ALA A 152 -11.08 2.85 -4.86
CA ALA A 152 -11.04 4.21 -4.36
C ALA A 152 -10.63 4.27 -2.89
N ASP A 153 -11.09 3.34 -2.03
CA ASP A 153 -10.77 3.32 -0.59
C ASP A 153 -9.25 3.21 -0.31
N PHE A 154 -8.41 2.86 -1.30
CA PHE A 154 -6.95 2.93 -1.19
C PHE A 154 -6.40 4.35 -0.97
N TRP A 155 -7.21 5.39 -1.18
CA TRP A 155 -6.86 6.75 -0.73
C TRP A 155 -6.54 6.77 0.77
N GLY A 156 -7.26 5.96 1.58
CA GLY A 156 -7.02 5.84 3.02
C GLY A 156 -5.69 5.17 3.36
N VAL A 157 -5.08 4.44 2.44
CA VAL A 157 -3.79 3.77 2.64
C VAL A 157 -2.62 4.76 2.56
N ILE A 158 -2.81 5.92 1.91
CA ILE A 158 -1.75 6.90 1.66
C ILE A 158 -0.99 7.32 2.92
N PRO A 159 -1.63 7.68 4.05
CA PRO A 159 -0.92 8.03 5.29
C PRO A 159 -0.04 6.90 5.83
N ALA A 160 -0.40 5.64 5.61
CA ALA A 160 0.44 4.49 6.01
C ALA A 160 1.66 4.37 5.10
N ILE A 161 1.53 4.70 3.81
CA ILE A 161 2.65 4.71 2.87
C ILE A 161 3.61 5.85 3.25
N THR A 162 3.11 7.09 3.32
CA THR A 162 3.94 8.27 3.57
C THR A 162 4.56 8.28 4.96
N GLY A 163 3.89 7.70 5.97
CA GLY A 163 4.40 7.64 7.34
C GLY A 163 5.31 6.44 7.65
N LYS A 164 5.47 5.47 6.74
CA LYS A 164 6.25 4.23 6.98
C LYS A 164 7.33 3.97 5.94
N ILE A 165 7.44 4.82 4.92
CA ILE A 165 8.47 4.78 3.90
C ILE A 165 9.36 6.00 4.07
N GLU A 166 10.67 5.78 4.04
CA GLU A 166 11.66 6.84 3.91
C GLU A 166 11.96 7.06 2.43
N LEU A 167 11.90 8.32 1.98
CA LEU A 167 12.17 8.67 0.60
C LEU A 167 13.65 9.00 0.41
N VAL A 168 14.18 8.71 -0.77
CA VAL A 168 15.46 9.28 -1.22
C VAL A 168 15.25 10.68 -1.77
N TYR A 169 16.34 11.36 -2.12
CA TYR A 169 16.30 12.73 -2.65
C TYR A 169 15.34 12.88 -3.85
N GLU A 170 15.35 11.94 -4.78
CA GLU A 170 14.45 11.91 -5.94
C GLU A 170 12.98 11.77 -5.52
N GLY A 171 12.69 10.97 -4.49
CA GLY A 171 11.34 10.82 -3.94
C GLY A 171 10.85 12.08 -3.22
N GLU A 172 11.74 12.73 -2.46
CA GLU A 172 11.46 14.00 -1.79
C GLU A 172 11.17 15.13 -2.81
N GLN A 173 11.84 15.13 -3.96
CA GLN A 173 11.56 16.09 -5.04
C GLN A 173 10.18 15.89 -5.67
N GLU A 174 9.74 14.65 -5.85
CA GLU A 174 8.41 14.34 -6.39
C GLU A 174 7.29 14.62 -5.35
N GLY A 175 7.62 14.51 -4.07
CA GLY A 175 6.71 14.69 -2.95
C GLY A 175 6.07 13.37 -2.49
N PRO A 176 5.87 13.19 -1.16
CA PRO A 176 5.45 11.92 -0.58
C PRO A 176 4.09 11.43 -1.08
N LEU A 177 3.14 12.34 -1.28
CA LEU A 177 1.82 12.02 -1.80
C LEU A 177 1.89 11.45 -3.23
N LYS A 178 2.66 12.11 -4.10
CA LYS A 178 2.84 11.68 -5.49
C LYS A 178 3.52 10.33 -5.57
N VAL A 179 4.58 10.12 -4.76
CA VAL A 179 5.25 8.82 -4.66
C VAL A 179 4.28 7.74 -4.20
N ALA A 180 3.42 8.01 -3.22
CA ALA A 180 2.42 7.04 -2.77
C ALA A 180 1.46 6.63 -3.90
N HIS A 181 0.97 7.59 -4.69
CA HIS A 181 0.14 7.30 -5.86
C HIS A 181 0.88 6.49 -6.94
N ILE A 182 2.17 6.79 -7.19
CA ILE A 182 3.00 6.02 -8.12
C ILE A 182 3.12 4.56 -7.65
N LEU A 183 3.34 4.33 -6.35
CA LEU A 183 3.44 2.98 -5.78
C LEU A 183 2.12 2.22 -5.89
N ILE A 184 0.99 2.85 -5.58
CA ILE A 184 -0.36 2.28 -5.77
C ILE A 184 -0.60 1.95 -7.25
N GLY A 185 -0.22 2.83 -8.17
CA GLY A 185 -0.35 2.63 -9.61
C GLY A 185 0.48 1.46 -10.12
N LYS A 186 1.77 1.39 -9.77
CA LYS A 186 2.66 0.25 -10.09
C LYS A 186 2.10 -1.06 -9.56
N ALA A 187 1.63 -1.07 -8.31
CA ALA A 187 1.04 -2.26 -7.69
C ALA A 187 -0.25 -2.68 -8.42
N THR A 188 -1.11 -1.72 -8.74
CA THR A 188 -2.34 -1.95 -9.51
C THR A 188 -2.02 -2.55 -10.88
N ARG A 189 -1.03 -2.02 -11.59
CA ARG A 189 -0.57 -2.55 -12.88
C ARG A 189 -0.11 -4.02 -12.75
N THR A 190 0.72 -4.32 -11.75
CA THR A 190 1.24 -5.66 -11.49
C THR A 190 0.14 -6.66 -11.13
N VAL A 191 -0.78 -6.28 -10.23
CA VAL A 191 -1.91 -7.15 -9.85
C VAL A 191 -2.89 -7.30 -11.01
N PHE A 192 -3.20 -6.23 -11.75
CA PHE A 192 -4.15 -6.27 -12.85
C PHE A 192 -3.78 -7.33 -13.90
N ALA A 193 -2.50 -7.44 -14.26
CA ALA A 193 -2.02 -8.43 -15.21
C ALA A 193 -2.17 -9.90 -14.76
N LYS A 194 -2.44 -10.16 -13.47
CA LYS A 194 -2.72 -11.50 -12.94
C LYS A 194 -4.20 -11.87 -13.05
N TYR A 195 -5.09 -10.88 -13.00
CA TYR A 195 -6.54 -11.08 -12.93
C TYR A 195 -7.21 -10.85 -14.29
N PHE A 196 -6.72 -9.90 -15.08
CA PHE A 196 -7.23 -9.60 -16.41
C PHE A 196 -6.14 -9.78 -17.49
N PRO A 197 -6.52 -10.06 -18.75
CA PRO A 197 -5.58 -10.13 -19.85
C PRO A 197 -4.70 -8.88 -19.96
N ASN A 198 -3.39 -9.03 -20.07
CA ASN A 198 -2.48 -7.88 -20.13
C ASN A 198 -2.82 -6.98 -21.34
N PRO A 199 -3.19 -5.69 -21.14
CA PRO A 199 -3.59 -4.79 -22.22
C PRO A 199 -2.52 -4.61 -23.31
N GLU A 200 -1.24 -4.73 -22.97
CA GLU A 200 -0.14 -4.56 -23.93
C GLU A 200 -0.14 -5.61 -25.05
N GLN A 201 -0.75 -6.77 -24.83
CA GLN A 201 -0.89 -7.82 -25.84
C GLN A 201 -1.80 -7.39 -27.00
N PHE A 202 -2.74 -6.47 -26.73
CA PHE A 202 -3.77 -6.03 -27.68
C PHE A 202 -3.41 -4.71 -28.39
N LYS A 203 -2.20 -4.18 -28.21
CA LYS A 203 -1.73 -2.99 -28.96
C LYS A 203 -1.46 -3.27 -30.44
N LYS A 204 -1.43 -4.56 -30.86
CA LYS A 204 -1.23 -4.97 -32.25
C LYS A 204 -2.57 -5.37 -32.87
N GLU A 205 -2.86 -4.85 -34.06
CA GLU A 205 -4.18 -4.80 -34.73
C GLU A 205 -4.83 -6.16 -35.10
N GLN A 206 -4.30 -7.31 -34.67
CA GLN A 206 -4.75 -8.63 -35.19
C GLN A 206 -5.57 -9.48 -34.20
N GLU A 207 -5.71 -9.08 -32.93
CA GLU A 207 -6.50 -9.82 -31.94
C GLU A 207 -7.71 -9.03 -31.43
N PHE A 208 -8.75 -9.75 -31.03
CA PHE A 208 -9.92 -9.17 -30.37
C PHE A 208 -9.51 -8.55 -29.04
N ASN A 209 -9.52 -7.21 -28.98
CA ASN A 209 -9.23 -6.47 -27.75
C ASN A 209 -10.48 -6.45 -26.84
N PRO A 210 -10.46 -7.15 -25.68
CA PRO A 210 -11.63 -7.21 -24.78
C PRO A 210 -11.97 -5.84 -24.16
N TYR A 211 -11.05 -4.87 -24.22
CA TYR A 211 -11.20 -3.53 -23.65
C TYR A 211 -11.69 -2.49 -24.66
N GLN A 212 -11.81 -2.84 -25.94
CA GLN A 212 -12.05 -1.87 -27.02
C GLN A 212 -13.31 -1.03 -26.79
N LYS A 213 -14.43 -1.64 -26.40
CA LYS A 213 -15.70 -0.91 -26.15
C LYS A 213 -15.53 0.14 -25.06
N ILE A 214 -14.80 -0.20 -23.99
CA ILE A 214 -14.56 0.69 -22.84
C ILE A 214 -13.71 1.87 -23.29
N VAL A 215 -12.58 1.59 -23.96
CA VAL A 215 -11.63 2.60 -24.43
C VAL A 215 -12.28 3.54 -25.44
N SER A 216 -13.02 3.01 -26.42
CA SER A 216 -13.75 3.81 -27.40
C SER A 216 -14.77 4.74 -26.74
N TRP A 217 -15.49 4.28 -25.71
CA TRP A 217 -16.46 5.11 -25.01
C TRP A 217 -15.81 6.32 -24.32
N PHE A 218 -14.66 6.14 -23.67
CA PHE A 218 -13.91 7.28 -23.13
C PHE A 218 -13.35 8.17 -24.26
N GLY A 219 -12.86 7.58 -25.35
CA GLY A 219 -12.36 8.29 -26.54
C GLY A 219 -13.39 9.18 -27.25
N GLU A 220 -14.69 8.95 -27.03
CA GLU A 220 -15.78 9.83 -27.48
C GLU A 220 -15.95 11.09 -26.61
N GLY A 221 -15.08 11.29 -25.60
CA GLY A 221 -15.11 12.44 -24.68
C GLY A 221 -15.94 12.20 -23.41
N ASN A 222 -16.42 10.97 -23.19
CA ASN A 222 -17.11 10.62 -21.95
C ASN A 222 -16.12 10.52 -20.78
N HIS A 223 -16.61 10.75 -19.57
CA HIS A 223 -15.86 10.58 -18.34
C HIS A 223 -16.76 10.01 -17.24
N ILE A 224 -16.13 9.47 -16.19
CA ILE A 224 -16.81 9.15 -14.93
C ILE A 224 -16.00 9.68 -13.76
N ASP A 225 -16.72 10.04 -12.69
CA ASP A 225 -16.13 10.45 -11.42
C ASP A 225 -16.38 9.37 -10.37
N ILE A 226 -15.31 8.88 -9.76
CA ILE A 226 -15.34 8.00 -8.60
C ILE A 226 -14.79 8.82 -7.42
N LEU A 227 -15.70 9.47 -6.70
CA LEU A 227 -15.37 10.23 -5.50
C LEU A 227 -15.10 9.31 -4.30
N ASN A 228 -14.26 9.74 -3.37
CA ASN A 228 -13.95 9.02 -2.14
C ASN A 228 -15.22 8.77 -1.32
N ASP A 229 -16.04 9.81 -1.20
CA ASP A 229 -17.30 9.81 -0.43
C ASP A 229 -18.52 9.72 -1.36
N ILE A 230 -18.56 8.71 -2.24
CA ILE A 230 -19.70 8.44 -3.11
C ILE A 230 -20.61 7.33 -2.54
N SER A 231 -21.92 7.57 -2.55
CA SER A 231 -22.92 6.58 -2.11
C SER A 231 -22.87 5.33 -2.99
N GLU A 232 -23.21 4.16 -2.43
CA GLU A 232 -23.25 2.90 -3.18
C GLU A 232 -24.13 2.97 -4.44
N GLU A 233 -25.26 3.67 -4.34
CA GLU A 233 -26.16 3.86 -5.50
C GLU A 233 -25.47 4.63 -6.63
N ASN A 234 -24.82 5.76 -6.30
CA ASN A 234 -24.18 6.60 -7.31
C ASN A 234 -22.90 5.96 -7.85
N TYR A 235 -22.12 5.29 -7.00
CA TYR A 235 -20.97 4.48 -7.39
C TYR A 235 -21.36 3.44 -8.45
N ARG A 236 -22.40 2.66 -8.16
CA ARG A 236 -22.94 1.67 -9.10
C ARG A 236 -23.41 2.31 -10.40
N LYS A 237 -24.07 3.47 -10.34
CA LYS A 237 -24.51 4.20 -11.54
C LYS A 237 -23.31 4.61 -12.39
N GLN A 238 -22.23 5.14 -11.81
CA GLN A 238 -21.04 5.54 -12.55
C GLN A 238 -20.40 4.34 -13.28
N LEU A 239 -20.24 3.22 -12.59
CA LEU A 239 -19.68 2.00 -13.19
C LEU A 239 -20.57 1.44 -14.32
N LEU A 240 -21.89 1.46 -14.15
CA LEU A 240 -22.83 0.97 -15.16
C LEU A 240 -22.99 1.89 -16.39
N LYS A 241 -22.56 3.16 -16.31
CA LYS A 241 -22.54 4.05 -17.48
C LYS A 241 -21.55 3.59 -18.54
N VAL A 242 -20.46 2.91 -18.15
CA VAL A 242 -19.38 2.51 -19.05
C VAL A 242 -19.77 1.25 -19.85
N PRO A 243 -20.03 1.36 -21.16
CA PRO A 243 -20.42 0.22 -21.99
C PRO A 243 -19.32 -0.84 -22.05
N GLY A 244 -19.71 -2.11 -21.97
CA GLY A 244 -18.78 -3.24 -22.01
C GLY A 244 -18.03 -3.53 -20.70
N LEU A 245 -18.02 -2.62 -19.72
CA LEU A 245 -17.30 -2.82 -18.45
C LEU A 245 -17.88 -3.98 -17.62
N ARG A 246 -19.21 -4.03 -17.50
CA ARG A 246 -19.88 -5.15 -16.81
C ARG A 246 -19.76 -6.47 -17.58
N GLU A 247 -19.80 -6.41 -18.90
CA GLU A 247 -19.63 -7.59 -19.77
C GLU A 247 -18.23 -8.18 -19.60
N LEU A 248 -17.20 -7.34 -19.62
CA LEU A 248 -15.82 -7.72 -19.37
C LEU A 248 -15.71 -8.51 -18.06
N VAL A 249 -16.18 -7.95 -16.95
CA VAL A 249 -16.12 -8.60 -15.64
C VAL A 249 -16.89 -9.92 -15.63
N LYS A 250 -18.11 -9.96 -16.18
CA LYS A 250 -18.90 -11.20 -16.23
C LYS A 250 -18.26 -12.30 -17.08
N ASN A 251 -17.52 -11.94 -18.12
CA ASN A 251 -16.85 -12.92 -18.98
C ASN A 251 -15.70 -13.64 -18.27
N TYR A 252 -14.94 -12.93 -17.42
CA TYR A 252 -13.82 -13.49 -16.66
C TYR A 252 -14.24 -14.03 -15.29
N TYR A 253 -15.30 -13.46 -14.69
CA TYR A 253 -15.77 -13.77 -13.34
C TYR A 253 -17.30 -13.93 -13.31
N PRO A 254 -17.85 -14.98 -13.96
CA PRO A 254 -19.31 -15.17 -14.07
C PRO A 254 -19.98 -15.42 -12.72
N GLU A 255 -19.27 -16.02 -11.77
CA GLU A 255 -19.76 -16.38 -10.43
C GLU A 255 -19.57 -15.27 -9.39
N ALA A 256 -18.92 -14.15 -9.74
CA ALA A 256 -18.69 -13.06 -8.81
C ALA A 256 -20.01 -12.44 -8.33
N GLU A 257 -20.12 -12.20 -7.02
CA GLU A 257 -21.27 -11.51 -6.43
C GLU A 257 -21.38 -10.06 -6.92
N ALA A 258 -22.53 -9.41 -6.70
CA ALA A 258 -22.76 -8.04 -7.19
C ALA A 258 -21.68 -7.04 -6.72
N HIS A 259 -21.30 -7.10 -5.43
CA HIS A 259 -20.28 -6.22 -4.86
C HIS A 259 -18.87 -6.51 -5.39
N GLU A 260 -18.55 -7.78 -5.59
CA GLU A 260 -17.28 -8.20 -6.19
C GLU A 260 -17.21 -7.78 -7.67
N GLN A 261 -18.32 -7.89 -8.41
CA GLN A 261 -18.40 -7.37 -9.78
C GLN A 261 -18.12 -5.86 -9.81
N GLN A 262 -18.70 -5.08 -8.89
CA GLN A 262 -18.46 -3.64 -8.83
C GLN A 262 -16.99 -3.31 -8.54
N PHE A 263 -16.38 -3.98 -7.56
CA PHE A 263 -14.94 -3.86 -7.28
C PHE A 263 -14.09 -4.19 -8.52
N LEU A 264 -14.39 -5.31 -9.20
CA LEU A 264 -13.67 -5.73 -10.41
C LEU A 264 -13.85 -4.74 -11.57
N MET A 265 -15.03 -4.12 -11.69
CA MET A 265 -15.28 -3.09 -12.70
C MET A 265 -14.40 -1.86 -12.44
N GLU A 266 -14.36 -1.38 -11.20
CA GLU A 266 -13.47 -0.27 -10.82
C GLU A 266 -11.99 -0.65 -11.00
N PHE A 267 -11.58 -1.83 -10.51
CA PHE A 267 -10.22 -2.34 -10.65
C PHE A 267 -9.78 -2.43 -12.11
N ALA A 268 -10.69 -2.79 -13.03
CA ALA A 268 -10.39 -2.80 -14.45
C ALA A 268 -10.15 -1.40 -15.01
N LEU A 269 -10.90 -0.38 -14.59
CA LEU A 269 -10.65 1.00 -15.01
C LEU A 269 -9.30 1.52 -14.51
N HIS A 270 -8.98 1.25 -13.24
CA HIS A 270 -7.66 1.57 -12.70
C HIS A 270 -6.54 0.86 -13.45
N GLY A 271 -6.66 -0.45 -13.68
CA GLY A 271 -5.68 -1.23 -14.46
C GLY A 271 -5.47 -0.67 -15.87
N LEU A 272 -6.55 -0.36 -16.59
CA LEU A 272 -6.45 0.25 -17.92
C LEU A 272 -5.76 1.63 -17.89
N ALA A 273 -6.00 2.43 -16.86
CA ALA A 273 -5.30 3.70 -16.68
C ALA A 273 -3.80 3.50 -16.46
N GLU A 274 -3.40 2.54 -15.62
CA GLU A 274 -1.98 2.24 -15.37
C GLU A 274 -1.25 1.61 -16.59
N TYR A 275 -2.01 1.10 -17.56
CA TYR A 275 -1.52 0.67 -18.87
C TYR A 275 -1.60 1.75 -19.96
N SER A 276 -2.01 2.97 -19.59
CA SER A 276 -2.19 4.11 -20.48
C SER A 276 -3.22 3.85 -21.60
N PHE A 277 -4.24 3.03 -21.33
CA PHE A 277 -5.42 2.92 -22.19
C PHE A 277 -6.48 3.95 -21.83
N LEU A 278 -6.45 4.45 -20.58
CA LEU A 278 -7.29 5.53 -20.07
C LEU A 278 -6.40 6.56 -19.37
N SER A 279 -6.92 7.77 -19.20
CA SER A 279 -6.34 8.76 -18.28
C SER A 279 -7.10 8.76 -16.96
N LYS A 280 -6.36 8.95 -15.87
CA LYS A 280 -6.88 9.05 -14.51
C LYS A 280 -6.31 10.33 -13.89
N GLN A 281 -7.19 11.25 -13.51
CA GLN A 281 -6.81 12.49 -12.83
C GLN A 281 -7.38 12.50 -11.42
N LEU A 282 -6.57 13.01 -10.49
CA LEU A 282 -7.02 13.29 -9.12
C LEU A 282 -7.86 14.57 -9.16
N VAL A 283 -9.01 14.53 -8.49
CA VAL A 283 -9.85 15.69 -8.20
C VAL A 283 -9.94 15.83 -6.68
N ASP A 284 -10.30 17.01 -6.15
CA ASP A 284 -10.20 17.36 -4.71
C ASP A 284 -10.62 16.27 -3.72
N SER A 285 -11.61 15.45 -4.05
CA SER A 285 -12.08 14.34 -3.22
C SER A 285 -12.35 13.05 -4.01
N GLY A 286 -11.56 12.76 -5.05
CA GLY A 286 -11.79 11.57 -5.87
C GLY A 286 -10.89 11.39 -7.08
N LEU A 287 -11.36 10.55 -7.99
CA LEU A 287 -10.71 10.24 -9.25
C LEU A 287 -11.67 10.46 -10.41
N GLN A 288 -11.16 11.00 -11.51
CA GLN A 288 -11.87 11.08 -12.77
C GLN A 288 -11.15 10.27 -13.85
N PHE A 289 -11.91 9.42 -14.54
CA PHE A 289 -11.44 8.69 -15.71
C PHE A 289 -11.90 9.37 -16.99
N ARG A 290 -10.97 9.57 -17.94
CA ARG A 290 -11.23 10.21 -19.24
C ARG A 290 -10.30 9.66 -20.33
N ASP A 291 -10.50 10.11 -21.57
CA ASP A 291 -9.61 9.79 -22.69
C ASP A 291 -8.17 10.28 -22.48
N LEU A 292 -7.19 9.49 -22.94
CA LEU A 292 -5.77 9.81 -22.80
C LEU A 292 -5.36 11.03 -23.61
N LEU A 293 -5.72 11.08 -24.89
CA LEU A 293 -5.32 12.18 -25.78
C LEU A 293 -5.89 13.50 -25.31
N SER A 294 -7.16 13.51 -24.92
CA SER A 294 -7.85 14.68 -24.39
C SER A 294 -7.14 15.25 -23.14
N SER A 295 -6.63 14.37 -22.25
CA SER A 295 -5.87 14.80 -21.07
C SER A 295 -4.49 15.38 -21.39
N MET A 296 -3.83 14.90 -22.45
CA MET A 296 -2.51 15.39 -22.86
C MET A 296 -2.57 16.77 -23.53
N PHE A 297 -3.64 17.06 -24.28
CA PHE A 297 -3.81 18.34 -24.98
C PHE A 297 -4.52 19.41 -24.15
N GLY A 298 -5.31 19.02 -23.13
CA GLY A 298 -5.94 19.96 -22.21
C GLY A 298 -4.97 20.68 -21.26
N GLY A 299 -3.80 20.10 -20.97
CA GLY A 299 -2.79 20.65 -20.05
C GLY A 299 -1.98 21.86 -20.56
N GLN A 300 -2.46 22.55 -21.60
CA GLN A 300 -1.82 23.77 -22.11
C GLN A 300 -2.46 25.06 -21.56
N ASP A 301 -3.72 25.00 -21.09
CA ASP A 301 -4.41 26.16 -20.49
C ASP A 301 -4.48 26.10 -18.95
N ASP A 302 -4.20 24.95 -18.31
CA ASP A 302 -4.23 24.77 -16.84
C ASP A 302 -2.83 24.83 -16.19
N ARG A 303 -1.92 25.68 -16.71
CA ARG A 303 -0.57 25.90 -16.10
C ARG A 303 -0.52 27.11 -15.15
N GLU A 304 -1.62 27.38 -14.47
CA GLU A 304 -1.62 28.26 -13.31
C GLU A 304 -2.10 27.42 -12.12
N ASP A 305 -1.19 27.21 -11.16
CA ASP A 305 -1.39 26.67 -9.81
C ASP A 305 -1.39 25.14 -9.58
N ASP A 306 -0.40 24.42 -10.11
CA ASP A 306 0.08 23.15 -9.52
C ASP A 306 1.01 23.39 -8.29
N GLU A 307 0.68 24.38 -7.44
CA GLU A 307 1.27 24.50 -6.10
C GLU A 307 0.40 23.72 -5.10
N PHE A 308 0.66 22.41 -5.02
CA PHE A 308 0.11 21.56 -3.97
C PHE A 308 0.48 22.12 -2.59
N SER A 309 -0.50 22.61 -1.84
CA SER A 309 -0.33 23.00 -0.45
C SER A 309 -0.71 21.82 0.46
N ASP A 310 0.19 21.40 1.34
CA ASP A 310 -0.04 20.36 2.36
C ASP A 310 -1.23 20.66 3.32
N ARG A 311 -1.88 21.82 3.18
CA ARG A 311 -2.96 22.26 4.08
C ARG A 311 -4.31 21.63 3.78
N ASP A 312 -4.53 21.11 2.58
CA ASP A 312 -5.86 20.64 2.17
C ASP A 312 -6.15 19.20 2.62
N PHE A 313 -5.17 18.51 3.23
CA PHE A 313 -5.29 17.10 3.63
C PHE A 313 -5.45 16.86 5.14
N TYR A 314 -5.28 17.89 5.98
CA TYR A 314 -5.46 17.80 7.44
C TYR A 314 -6.74 18.46 7.94
N GLY A 315 -7.72 18.69 7.05
CA GLY A 315 -9.02 19.29 7.36
C GLY A 315 -10.09 18.28 7.75
#